data_AF-A0AAC9JJ30-F1
#
_entry.id   AF-A0AAC9JJ30-F1
#
_cell.length_a   1.000
_cell.length_b   1.000
_cell.length_c   1.000
_cell.angle_alpha   90.00
_cell.angle_beta   90.00
_cell.angle_gamma   90.00
#
_symmetry.space_group_name_H-M   'P 1'
#
loop_
_entity.id
_entity.type
_entity.pdbx_description
1 polymer ?
#
loop_
_entity_poly.entity_id
_entity_poly.type
_entity_poly.pdbx_seq_one_letter_code
_entity_poly.pdbx_strand_id
1 'polypeptide(L)'
;MTYQNDQAYTLSLSGTPWRSDRLPVTTLRYDALLSPQMHYCYGLKEAIADDVCRAPIVSVIDNEHWTVTTEQDGTTHHDSLASLLSHDGLRYEMVLENPLFVDHMLSLSVNELNRRRRRYADAGGLVIVSSIAHAKYIQAELQKMTNEMVCIITSEDLGCQGKLKRYRESRQKWLVTVGMVTEGTDIPRLQVCCHLSRICTELHFRQVLGRVLRRRGNCDANTAVLFIPAQPDLVTFANRLQCEVPDAVVIERPKLTTTQTMGVSLSSTLPLPPFEQASNRVSDGGNVDDRVSVIYSTVLQTQFLSSTNTVSSSVVSVSAYGKYKEEVLRYI
;
A
#
# COMPACT_ATOMS: atom_id res chain seq x y z
N MET A 1 42.58 27.96 -6.82
CA MET A 1 42.04 27.89 -8.20
C MET A 1 40.69 27.22 -8.13
N THR A 2 39.64 28.02 -8.11
CA THR A 2 38.24 27.57 -8.06
C THR A 2 37.79 27.41 -9.50
N TYR A 3 37.57 26.18 -9.96
CA TYR A 3 36.84 25.95 -11.20
C TYR A 3 35.35 26.12 -10.91
N GLN A 4 34.82 27.28 -11.28
CA GLN A 4 33.39 27.56 -11.29
C GLN A 4 32.89 27.21 -12.69
N ASN A 5 32.28 26.04 -12.84
CA ASN A 5 31.72 25.60 -14.12
C ASN A 5 30.29 26.17 -14.23
N ASP A 6 30.09 27.10 -15.17
CA ASP A 6 29.00 28.08 -15.17
C ASP A 6 27.72 27.61 -15.90
N GLN A 7 27.37 26.31 -15.80
CA GLN A 7 26.03 25.80 -16.16
C GLN A 7 25.89 24.33 -15.73
N ALA A 8 25.46 24.09 -14.50
CA ALA A 8 25.06 22.77 -14.05
C ALA A 8 23.64 22.48 -14.58
N TYR A 9 23.51 21.57 -15.55
CA TYR A 9 22.21 21.06 -16.00
C TYR A 9 21.78 19.88 -15.11
N THR A 10 20.54 19.91 -14.62
CA THR A 10 19.95 18.82 -13.84
C THR A 10 19.03 17.99 -14.73
N LEU A 11 19.34 16.69 -14.88
CA LEU A 11 18.44 15.72 -15.49
C LEU A 11 17.69 14.96 -14.39
N SER A 12 16.36 15.01 -14.43
CA SER A 12 15.48 14.33 -13.47
C SER A 12 14.83 13.12 -14.13
N LEU A 13 14.96 11.94 -13.51
CA LEU A 13 14.32 10.70 -13.95
C LEU A 13 13.36 10.24 -12.85
N SER A 14 12.11 9.97 -13.21
CA SER A 14 11.12 9.41 -12.29
C SER A 14 10.25 8.39 -13.00
N GLY A 15 10.04 7.23 -12.38
CA GLY A 15 9.06 6.24 -12.84
C GLY A 15 7.63 6.57 -12.40
N THR A 16 7.46 7.54 -11.49
CA THR A 16 6.17 8.03 -11.00
C THR A 16 6.30 9.54 -10.77
N PRO A 17 6.03 10.37 -11.78
CA PRO A 17 6.25 11.82 -11.73
C PRO A 17 5.22 12.57 -10.87
N TRP A 18 4.44 11.86 -10.07
CA TRP A 18 3.37 12.36 -9.22
C TRP A 18 3.46 11.70 -7.83
N ARG A 19 2.87 12.34 -6.82
CA ARG A 19 2.75 11.80 -5.46
C ARG A 19 1.30 11.84 -4.99
N SER A 20 0.89 10.82 -4.23
CA SER A 20 -0.46 10.74 -3.65
C SER A 20 -0.74 11.84 -2.65
N ASP A 21 0.29 12.37 -1.98
CA ASP A 21 0.19 13.52 -1.06
C ASP A 21 0.18 14.88 -1.77
N ARG A 22 0.15 14.88 -3.12
CA ARG A 22 0.12 16.08 -3.98
C ARG A 22 1.28 17.04 -3.78
N LEU A 23 2.34 16.61 -3.08
CA LEU A 23 3.57 17.38 -3.02
C LEU A 23 4.34 17.22 -4.34
N PRO A 24 4.97 18.28 -4.84
CA PRO A 24 5.80 18.17 -6.02
C PRO A 24 6.99 17.27 -5.72
N VAL A 25 7.37 16.42 -6.68
CA VAL A 25 8.68 15.79 -6.66
C VAL A 25 9.70 16.91 -6.86
N THR A 26 10.63 17.08 -5.92
CA THR A 26 11.53 18.23 -5.78
C THR A 26 12.32 18.60 -7.04
N THR A 27 12.49 17.65 -7.95
CA THR A 27 13.29 17.81 -9.17
C THR A 27 12.44 17.96 -10.44
N LEU A 28 11.11 17.92 -10.35
CA LEU A 28 10.16 18.08 -11.46
C LEU A 28 9.48 19.45 -11.38
N ARG A 29 9.24 20.04 -12.54
CA ARG A 29 8.40 21.24 -12.67
C ARG A 29 6.96 20.80 -12.85
N TYR A 30 6.04 21.55 -12.29
CA TYR A 30 4.61 21.29 -12.39
C TYR A 30 3.92 22.53 -12.96
N ASP A 31 2.88 22.32 -13.76
CA ASP A 31 2.05 23.41 -14.25
C ASP A 31 1.05 23.89 -13.17
N ALA A 32 0.22 24.87 -13.52
CA ALA A 32 -0.81 25.41 -12.62
C ALA A 32 -1.90 24.39 -12.22
N LEU A 33 -1.97 23.23 -12.89
CA LEU A 33 -2.89 22.14 -12.61
C LEU A 33 -2.18 20.97 -11.88
N LEU A 34 -0.98 21.21 -11.34
CA LEU A 34 -0.13 20.20 -10.70
C LEU A 34 0.23 19.02 -11.62
N SER A 35 0.15 19.20 -12.93
CA SER A 35 0.61 18.19 -13.89
C SER A 35 2.12 18.32 -14.08
N PRO A 36 2.88 17.22 -13.98
CA PRO A 36 4.33 17.27 -14.15
C PRO A 36 4.68 17.63 -15.59
N GLN A 37 5.50 18.67 -15.76
CA GLN A 37 6.08 19.06 -17.04
C GLN A 37 7.21 18.08 -17.38
N MET A 38 6.93 17.20 -18.33
CA MET A 38 7.86 16.17 -18.78
C MET A 38 8.32 16.48 -20.20
N HIS A 39 9.63 16.51 -20.43
CA HIS A 39 10.19 16.70 -21.77
C HIS A 39 10.05 15.43 -22.63
N TYR A 40 10.04 14.27 -21.99
CA TYR A 40 9.86 12.97 -22.60
C TYR A 40 9.19 12.05 -21.59
N CYS A 41 8.24 11.24 -22.05
CA CYS A 41 7.63 10.18 -21.26
C CYS A 41 7.82 8.87 -22.02
N TYR A 42 8.20 7.81 -21.29
CA TYR A 42 8.28 6.46 -21.81
C TYR A 42 7.29 5.60 -21.05
N GLY A 43 6.13 5.39 -21.67
CA GLY A 43 4.98 4.78 -21.03
C GLY A 43 5.07 3.25 -20.93
N LEU A 44 4.22 2.65 -20.11
CA LEU A 44 4.12 1.19 -20.03
C LEU A 44 3.74 0.56 -21.38
N LYS A 45 2.88 1.22 -22.15
CA LYS A 45 2.46 0.76 -23.48
C LYS A 45 3.64 0.66 -24.45
N GLU A 46 4.47 1.69 -24.49
CA GLU A 46 5.68 1.72 -25.32
C GLU A 46 6.69 0.68 -24.83
N ALA A 47 6.88 0.56 -23.51
CA ALA A 47 7.77 -0.43 -22.93
C ALA A 47 7.36 -1.89 -23.23
N ILE A 48 6.06 -2.16 -23.38
CA ILE A 48 5.55 -3.48 -23.81
C ILE A 48 5.80 -3.67 -25.31
N ALA A 49 5.53 -2.65 -26.14
CA ALA A 49 5.72 -2.71 -27.58
C ALA A 49 7.20 -2.90 -27.99
N ASP A 50 8.11 -2.24 -27.27
CA ASP A 50 9.55 -2.35 -27.45
C ASP A 50 10.14 -3.58 -26.74
N ASP A 51 9.29 -4.43 -26.15
CA ASP A 51 9.68 -5.72 -25.60
C ASP A 51 10.65 -5.59 -24.40
N VAL A 52 10.67 -4.41 -23.77
CA VAL A 52 11.44 -4.06 -22.55
C VAL A 52 10.73 -4.59 -21.29
N CYS A 53 9.40 -4.44 -21.27
CA CYS A 53 8.53 -4.89 -20.19
C CYS A 53 7.64 -6.06 -20.64
N ARG A 54 7.28 -6.91 -19.68
CA ARG A 54 6.21 -7.89 -19.86
C ARG A 54 4.85 -7.18 -19.88
N ALA A 55 3.89 -7.76 -20.58
CA ALA A 55 2.50 -7.37 -20.51
C ALA A 55 1.89 -7.79 -19.15
N PRO A 56 1.36 -6.85 -18.35
CA PRO A 56 0.67 -7.18 -17.11
C PRO A 56 -0.63 -7.95 -17.36
N ILE A 57 -0.96 -8.83 -16.43
CA ILE A 57 -2.27 -9.42 -16.24
C ILE A 57 -2.61 -9.19 -14.77
N VAL A 58 -3.67 -8.43 -14.49
CA VAL A 58 -4.14 -8.19 -13.12
C VAL A 58 -5.39 -9.01 -12.88
N SER A 59 -5.30 -10.01 -12.01
CA SER A 59 -6.43 -10.83 -11.56
C SER A 59 -6.97 -10.25 -10.26
N VAL A 60 -8.18 -9.71 -10.33
CA VAL A 60 -8.92 -9.15 -9.19
C VAL A 60 -9.80 -10.23 -8.59
N ILE A 61 -9.64 -10.51 -7.30
CA ILE A 61 -10.33 -11.58 -6.60
C ILE A 61 -11.31 -11.00 -5.58
N ASP A 62 -12.58 -11.37 -5.73
CA ASP A 62 -13.65 -11.06 -4.79
C ASP A 62 -14.36 -12.34 -4.31
N ASN A 63 -15.17 -12.21 -3.27
CA ASN A 63 -16.11 -13.24 -2.83
C ASN A 63 -17.54 -12.68 -2.88
N GLU A 64 -18.47 -13.48 -3.39
CA GLU A 64 -19.90 -13.13 -3.49
C GLU A 64 -20.66 -13.35 -2.16
N HIS A 65 -20.04 -13.99 -1.17
CA HIS A 65 -20.69 -14.37 0.08
C HIS A 65 -19.83 -14.00 1.30
N TRP A 66 -19.44 -12.73 1.39
CA TRP A 66 -18.81 -12.21 2.60
C TRP A 66 -19.83 -12.20 3.74
N THR A 67 -19.41 -12.70 4.89
CA THR A 67 -20.23 -12.75 6.10
C THR A 67 -19.50 -12.04 7.23
N VAL A 68 -20.21 -11.15 7.91
CA VAL A 68 -19.67 -10.42 9.06
C VAL A 68 -20.57 -10.74 10.23
N THR A 69 -19.96 -11.17 11.33
CA THR A 69 -20.68 -11.36 12.58
C THR A 69 -20.27 -10.25 13.53
N THR A 70 -21.24 -9.43 13.93
CA THR A 70 -21.06 -8.38 14.94
C THR A 70 -21.87 -8.72 16.19
N GLU A 71 -21.45 -8.21 17.35
CA GLU A 71 -22.20 -8.42 18.61
C GLU A 71 -23.55 -7.70 18.59
N GLN A 72 -23.67 -6.63 17.80
CA GLN A 72 -24.82 -5.73 17.79
C GLN A 72 -25.85 -6.09 16.71
N ASP A 73 -25.42 -6.45 15.50
CA ASP A 73 -26.30 -6.65 14.34
C ASP A 73 -26.45 -8.12 13.92
N GLY A 74 -25.78 -9.05 14.61
CA GLY A 74 -25.80 -10.46 14.24
C GLY A 74 -24.94 -10.75 13.00
N THR A 75 -25.41 -11.64 12.11
CA THR A 75 -24.68 -11.99 10.88
C THR A 75 -25.22 -11.21 9.69
N THR A 76 -24.41 -10.36 9.09
CA THR A 76 -24.71 -9.65 7.85
C THR A 76 -24.03 -10.32 6.66
N HIS A 77 -24.65 -10.20 5.48
CA HIS A 77 -24.17 -10.76 4.22
C HIS A 77 -23.82 -9.62 3.27
N HIS A 78 -22.69 -9.76 2.56
CA HIS A 78 -22.23 -8.79 1.57
C HIS A 78 -21.82 -9.50 0.28
N ASP A 79 -22.26 -8.94 -0.84
CA ASP A 79 -22.07 -9.53 -2.18
C ASP A 79 -20.73 -9.16 -2.84
N SER A 80 -19.94 -8.29 -2.21
CA SER A 80 -18.62 -7.86 -2.69
C SER A 80 -17.77 -7.30 -1.56
N LEU A 81 -16.45 -7.28 -1.77
CA LEU A 81 -15.50 -6.67 -0.84
C LEU A 81 -15.74 -5.16 -0.70
N ALA A 82 -16.21 -4.48 -1.75
CA ALA A 82 -16.58 -3.06 -1.69
C ALA A 82 -17.77 -2.81 -0.74
N SER A 83 -18.81 -3.63 -0.83
CA SER A 83 -19.95 -3.59 0.10
C SER A 83 -19.52 -3.93 1.53
N LEU A 84 -18.64 -4.92 1.68
CA LEU A 84 -18.09 -5.30 2.98
C LEU A 84 -17.35 -4.14 3.66
N LEU A 85 -16.44 -3.48 2.94
CA LEU A 85 -15.66 -2.37 3.47
C LEU A 85 -16.47 -1.09 3.71
N SER A 86 -17.72 -1.05 3.25
CA SER A 86 -18.65 0.05 3.54
C SER A 86 -19.36 -0.14 4.88
N HIS A 87 -19.24 -1.31 5.51
CA HIS A 87 -19.78 -1.56 6.85
C HIS A 87 -18.90 -0.93 7.92
N ASP A 88 -19.54 -0.19 8.84
CA ASP A 88 -18.83 0.55 9.88
C ASP A 88 -18.05 -0.40 10.81
N GLY A 89 -16.81 -0.02 11.12
CA GLY A 89 -15.95 -0.74 12.06
C GLY A 89 -15.16 -1.91 11.46
N LEU A 90 -15.35 -2.25 10.18
CA LEU A 90 -14.52 -3.24 9.50
C LEU A 90 -13.20 -2.65 9.00
N ARG A 91 -12.13 -3.39 9.28
CA ARG A 91 -10.78 -3.08 8.78
C ARG A 91 -10.43 -4.04 7.65
N TYR A 92 -9.83 -3.53 6.58
CA TYR A 92 -9.38 -4.34 5.45
C TYR A 92 -8.38 -5.43 5.88
N GLU A 93 -7.60 -5.18 6.93
CA GLU A 93 -6.71 -6.17 7.53
C GLU A 93 -7.43 -7.45 7.96
N MET A 94 -8.69 -7.38 8.43
CA MET A 94 -9.46 -8.58 8.81
C MET A 94 -9.76 -9.49 7.63
N VAL A 95 -9.90 -8.93 6.42
CA VAL A 95 -10.07 -9.69 5.18
C VAL A 95 -8.75 -10.35 4.79
N LEU A 96 -7.64 -9.62 4.92
CA LEU A 96 -6.30 -10.13 4.64
C LEU A 96 -5.83 -11.20 5.64
N GLU A 97 -6.38 -11.20 6.85
CA GLU A 97 -6.10 -12.19 7.89
C GLU A 97 -7.06 -13.38 7.84
N ASN A 98 -8.11 -13.34 7.00
CA ASN A 98 -9.06 -14.43 6.86
C ASN A 98 -8.38 -15.67 6.21
N PRO A 99 -8.31 -16.83 6.90
CA PRO A 99 -7.61 -18.00 6.40
C PRO A 99 -8.14 -18.54 5.07
N LEU A 100 -9.46 -18.51 4.85
CA LEU A 100 -10.09 -19.02 3.62
C LEU A 100 -9.72 -18.15 2.42
N PHE A 101 -9.81 -16.82 2.60
CA PHE A 101 -9.44 -15.87 1.56
C PHE A 101 -7.95 -15.95 1.21
N VAL A 102 -7.08 -16.03 2.22
CA VAL A 102 -5.64 -16.19 2.05
C VAL A 102 -5.32 -17.49 1.30
N ASP A 103 -5.87 -18.62 1.73
CA ASP A 103 -5.65 -19.92 1.10
C ASP A 103 -6.08 -19.92 -0.37
N HIS A 104 -7.21 -19.27 -0.68
CA HIS A 104 -7.67 -19.12 -2.06
C HIS A 104 -6.71 -18.28 -2.92
N MET A 105 -6.30 -17.11 -2.41
CA MET A 105 -5.34 -16.22 -3.10
C MET A 105 -3.99 -16.92 -3.36
N LEU A 106 -3.48 -17.65 -2.36
CA LEU A 106 -2.25 -18.42 -2.48
C LEU A 106 -2.43 -19.59 -3.46
N SER A 107 -3.56 -20.28 -3.44
CA SER A 107 -3.87 -21.39 -4.36
C SER A 107 -3.83 -20.95 -5.82
N LEU A 108 -4.48 -19.83 -6.14
CA LEU A 108 -4.45 -19.25 -7.49
C LEU A 108 -3.01 -18.90 -7.91
N SER A 109 -2.27 -18.26 -7.01
CA SER A 109 -0.88 -17.86 -7.24
C SER A 109 0.04 -19.07 -7.45
N VAL A 110 -0.13 -20.15 -6.68
CA VAL A 110 0.59 -21.42 -6.81
C VAL A 110 0.29 -22.12 -8.11
N ASN A 111 -0.98 -22.20 -8.50
CA ASN A 111 -1.39 -22.81 -9.75
C ASN A 111 -0.81 -22.07 -10.95
N GLU A 112 -0.88 -20.74 -10.95
CA GLU A 112 -0.33 -19.92 -12.02
C GLU A 112 1.21 -20.04 -12.09
N LEU A 113 1.92 -19.98 -10.95
CA LEU A 113 3.37 -20.15 -10.94
C LEU A 113 3.79 -21.53 -11.43
N ASN A 114 3.12 -22.60 -11.00
CA ASN A 114 3.39 -23.96 -11.46
C ASN A 114 3.13 -24.10 -12.96
N ARG A 115 2.09 -23.46 -13.49
CA ARG A 115 1.80 -23.42 -14.94
C ARG A 115 2.94 -22.75 -15.70
N ARG A 116 3.45 -21.61 -15.21
CA ARG A 116 4.60 -20.90 -15.81
C ARG A 116 5.87 -21.74 -15.78
N ARG A 117 6.12 -22.42 -14.67
CA ARG A 117 7.33 -23.25 -14.47
C ARG A 117 7.40 -24.48 -15.38
N ARG A 118 6.30 -24.89 -16.03
CA ARG A 118 6.33 -25.90 -17.10
C ARG A 118 7.14 -25.45 -18.33
N ARG A 119 7.18 -24.14 -18.60
CA ARG A 119 7.96 -23.55 -19.70
C ARG A 119 9.22 -22.84 -19.20
N TYR A 120 9.12 -22.14 -18.07
CA TYR A 120 10.18 -21.33 -17.48
C TYR A 120 10.54 -21.84 -16.10
N ALA A 121 11.43 -22.84 -16.02
CA ALA A 121 11.70 -23.60 -14.79
C ALA A 121 12.19 -22.74 -13.61
N ASP A 122 12.74 -21.55 -13.86
CA ASP A 122 13.25 -20.62 -12.85
C ASP A 122 12.29 -19.46 -12.55
N ALA A 123 11.07 -19.46 -13.09
CA ALA A 123 10.06 -18.45 -12.76
C ALA A 123 9.82 -18.39 -11.25
N GLY A 124 9.83 -17.16 -10.72
CA GLY A 124 9.62 -16.87 -9.29
C GLY A 124 8.28 -16.21 -9.03
N GLY A 125 7.74 -16.48 -7.84
CA GLY A 125 6.58 -15.86 -7.25
C GLY A 125 6.98 -14.89 -6.12
N LEU A 126 6.25 -13.78 -6.03
CA LEU A 126 6.38 -12.77 -4.99
C LEU A 126 5.08 -12.70 -4.20
N VAL A 127 5.15 -12.70 -2.87
CA VAL A 127 3.99 -12.40 -2.01
C VAL A 127 4.32 -11.21 -1.14
N ILE A 128 3.49 -10.19 -1.21
CA ILE A 128 3.65 -8.95 -0.45
C ILE A 128 2.63 -8.94 0.67
N VAL A 129 3.11 -8.75 1.89
CA VAL A 129 2.28 -8.87 3.10
C VAL A 129 2.42 -7.65 4.01
N SER A 130 1.39 -7.40 4.81
CA SER A 130 1.29 -6.20 5.67
C SER A 130 2.23 -6.20 6.87
N SER A 131 2.52 -7.35 7.47
CA SER A 131 3.22 -7.46 8.75
C SER A 131 4.14 -8.68 8.80
N ILE A 132 5.13 -8.65 9.69
CA ILE A 132 6.07 -9.77 9.89
C ILE A 132 5.35 -11.00 10.45
N ALA A 133 4.35 -10.80 11.32
CA ALA A 133 3.51 -11.89 11.82
C ALA A 133 2.74 -12.55 10.67
N HIS A 134 2.10 -11.75 9.82
CA HIS A 134 1.37 -12.25 8.65
C HIS A 134 2.33 -12.94 7.66
N ALA A 135 3.53 -12.41 7.46
CA ALA A 135 4.55 -13.03 6.60
C ALA A 135 4.92 -14.46 7.04
N LYS A 136 5.05 -14.70 8.35
CA LYS A 136 5.33 -16.03 8.91
C LYS A 136 4.15 -16.98 8.73
N TYR A 137 2.93 -16.50 8.90
CA TYR A 137 1.71 -17.27 8.62
C TYR A 137 1.64 -17.70 7.15
N ILE A 138 1.81 -16.75 6.22
CA ILE A 138 1.82 -17.01 4.78
C ILE A 138 2.94 -17.96 4.37
N GLN A 139 4.12 -17.83 4.99
CA GLN A 139 5.23 -18.75 4.77
C GLN A 139 4.84 -20.19 5.13
N ALA A 140 4.22 -20.39 6.30
CA ALA A 140 3.80 -21.72 6.75
C ALA A 140 2.72 -22.33 5.85
N GLU A 141 1.70 -21.55 5.47
CA GLU A 141 0.66 -22.02 4.55
C GLU A 141 1.24 -22.35 3.16
N LEU A 142 2.08 -21.49 2.58
CA LEU A 142 2.73 -21.80 1.30
C LEU A 142 3.61 -23.06 1.37
N GLN A 143 4.36 -23.25 2.46
CA GLN A 143 5.17 -24.45 2.66
C GLN A 143 4.30 -25.70 2.72
N LYS A 144 3.16 -25.64 3.42
CA LYS A 144 2.19 -26.72 3.52
C LYS A 144 1.52 -27.03 2.16
N MET A 145 1.17 -26.01 1.38
CA MET A 145 0.54 -26.19 0.07
C MET A 145 1.49 -26.71 -1.00
N THR A 146 2.76 -26.27 -0.97
CA THR A 146 3.73 -26.56 -2.04
C THR A 146 4.74 -27.66 -1.68
N ASN A 147 4.84 -28.02 -0.39
CA ASN A 147 5.91 -28.88 0.15
C ASN A 147 7.33 -28.39 -0.20
N GLU A 148 7.51 -27.08 -0.38
CA GLU A 148 8.78 -26.46 -0.75
C GLU A 148 9.17 -25.35 0.23
N MET A 149 10.48 -25.09 0.35
CA MET A 149 11.00 -24.03 1.20
C MET A 149 10.68 -22.64 0.60
N VAL A 150 10.03 -21.79 1.39
CA VAL A 150 9.71 -20.41 1.05
C VAL A 150 10.71 -19.43 1.70
N CYS A 151 11.25 -18.51 0.90
CA CYS A 151 12.15 -17.48 1.38
C CYS A 151 11.34 -16.31 1.95
N ILE A 152 11.62 -15.92 3.20
CA ILE A 152 11.04 -14.72 3.83
C ILE A 152 12.13 -13.65 3.98
N ILE A 153 11.82 -12.41 3.60
CA ILE A 153 12.71 -11.26 3.74
C ILE A 153 11.92 -10.12 4.37
N THR A 154 12.38 -9.63 5.51
CA THR A 154 11.78 -8.50 6.23
C THR A 154 12.76 -7.33 6.33
N SER A 155 12.25 -6.14 6.66
CA SER A 155 13.08 -4.95 6.86
C SER A 155 13.99 -5.05 8.09
N GLU A 156 13.55 -5.78 9.10
CA GLU A 156 14.27 -5.98 10.36
C GLU A 156 15.41 -7.02 10.27
N ASP A 157 15.50 -7.76 9.15
CA ASP A 157 16.54 -8.75 8.95
C ASP A 157 17.92 -8.08 8.72
N LEU A 158 18.82 -8.20 9.70
CA LEU A 158 20.23 -7.76 9.62
C LEU A 158 21.01 -8.35 8.42
N GLY A 159 20.51 -9.44 7.82
CA GLY A 159 21.09 -10.12 6.66
C GLY A 159 20.23 -10.09 5.40
N CYS A 160 19.28 -9.17 5.27
CA CYS A 160 18.29 -9.11 4.19
C CYS A 160 18.94 -9.14 2.79
N GLN A 161 20.01 -8.36 2.57
CA GLN A 161 20.73 -8.31 1.29
C GLN A 161 21.37 -9.65 0.91
N GLY A 162 21.92 -10.37 1.89
CA GLY A 162 22.51 -11.70 1.66
C GLY A 162 21.45 -12.74 1.33
N LYS A 163 20.31 -12.73 2.06
CA LYS A 163 19.15 -13.60 1.74
C LYS A 163 18.60 -13.30 0.36
N LEU A 164 18.51 -12.02 -0.01
CA LEU A 164 18.01 -11.58 -1.28
C LEU A 164 18.91 -11.97 -2.45
N LYS A 165 20.23 -11.84 -2.27
CA LYS A 165 21.23 -12.32 -3.25
C LYS A 165 21.13 -13.82 -3.43
N ARG A 166 21.07 -14.59 -2.33
CA ARG A 166 20.87 -16.05 -2.38
C ARG A 166 19.56 -16.42 -3.06
N TYR A 167 18.47 -15.71 -2.78
CA TYR A 167 17.21 -15.92 -3.48
C TYR A 167 17.40 -15.64 -4.97
N ARG A 168 17.97 -14.50 -5.37
CA ARG A 168 18.21 -14.12 -6.78
C ARG A 168 19.03 -15.16 -7.57
N GLU A 169 19.96 -15.84 -6.92
CA GLU A 169 20.80 -16.88 -7.53
C GLU A 169 20.17 -18.29 -7.45
N SER A 170 19.17 -18.50 -6.59
CA SER A 170 18.49 -19.80 -6.43
C SER A 170 17.37 -20.04 -7.44
N ARG A 171 16.82 -21.27 -7.46
CA ARG A 171 15.60 -21.62 -8.21
C ARG A 171 14.36 -21.74 -7.31
N GLN A 172 14.43 -21.19 -6.10
CA GLN A 172 13.32 -21.19 -5.16
C GLN A 172 12.10 -20.50 -5.77
N LYS A 173 10.92 -21.10 -5.57
CA LYS A 173 9.66 -20.65 -6.15
C LYS A 173 9.18 -19.34 -5.53
N TRP A 174 9.25 -19.22 -4.21
CA TRP A 174 8.51 -18.16 -3.50
C TRP A 174 9.42 -17.26 -2.66
N LEU A 175 9.16 -15.96 -2.78
CA LEU A 175 9.66 -14.92 -1.90
C LEU A 175 8.47 -14.22 -1.23
N VAL A 176 8.44 -14.21 0.10
CA VAL A 176 7.49 -13.46 0.92
C VAL A 176 8.22 -12.25 1.51
N THR A 177 7.62 -11.07 1.39
CA THR A 177 8.24 -9.81 1.82
C THR A 177 7.26 -8.87 2.51
N VAL A 178 7.76 -8.14 3.50
CA VAL A 178 7.07 -7.02 4.15
C VAL A 178 7.76 -5.73 3.74
N GLY A 179 7.15 -4.92 2.87
CA GLY A 179 7.60 -3.57 2.51
C GLY A 179 8.98 -3.40 1.85
N MET A 180 9.88 -4.39 1.90
CA MET A 180 11.28 -4.22 1.46
C MET A 180 11.50 -4.34 -0.04
N VAL A 181 10.76 -5.22 -0.73
CA VAL A 181 10.96 -5.44 -2.17
C VAL A 181 10.38 -4.31 -3.03
N THR A 182 9.65 -3.35 -2.44
CA THR A 182 9.21 -2.16 -3.17
C THR A 182 10.34 -1.16 -3.44
N GLU A 183 11.45 -1.20 -2.69
CA GLU A 183 12.61 -0.33 -2.89
C GLU A 183 13.89 -1.11 -3.26
N GLY A 184 14.67 -0.55 -4.21
CA GLY A 184 16.08 -0.92 -4.44
C GLY A 184 16.42 -2.32 -4.97
N THR A 185 15.45 -3.24 -5.12
CA THR A 185 15.76 -4.65 -5.44
C THR A 185 15.37 -5.06 -6.84
N ASP A 186 16.35 -5.52 -7.63
CA ASP A 186 16.11 -6.12 -8.94
C ASP A 186 16.12 -7.66 -8.89
N ILE A 187 14.98 -8.30 -9.19
CA ILE A 187 14.87 -9.75 -9.39
C ILE A 187 13.99 -9.97 -10.64
N PRO A 188 14.59 -9.95 -11.84
CA PRO A 188 13.82 -9.99 -13.07
C PRO A 188 13.02 -11.28 -13.27
N ARG A 189 13.41 -12.41 -12.65
CA ARG A 189 12.71 -13.70 -12.82
C ARG A 189 11.33 -13.79 -12.18
N LEU A 190 10.93 -12.77 -11.41
CA LEU A 190 9.61 -12.72 -10.78
C LEU A 190 8.55 -12.51 -11.87
N GLN A 191 7.61 -13.44 -11.99
CA GLN A 191 6.55 -13.41 -13.00
C GLN A 191 5.14 -13.41 -12.40
N VAL A 192 5.00 -13.90 -11.17
CA VAL A 192 3.71 -13.97 -10.45
C VAL A 192 3.84 -13.18 -9.16
N CYS A 193 2.88 -12.32 -8.86
CA CYS A 193 2.81 -11.56 -7.62
C CYS A 193 1.44 -11.75 -6.96
N CYS A 194 1.42 -11.95 -5.65
CA CYS A 194 0.21 -11.97 -4.83
C CYS A 194 0.28 -10.81 -3.84
N HIS A 195 -0.70 -9.90 -3.89
CA HIS A 195 -0.75 -8.74 -3.03
C HIS A 195 -1.69 -8.99 -1.84
N LEU A 196 -1.12 -9.27 -0.68
CA LEU A 196 -1.82 -9.45 0.60
C LEU A 196 -1.39 -8.37 1.61
N SER A 197 -1.26 -7.14 1.10
CA SER A 197 -0.85 -5.96 1.87
C SER A 197 -2.02 -5.00 2.05
N ARG A 198 -2.04 -4.34 3.20
CA ARG A 198 -2.98 -3.26 3.54
C ARG A 198 -2.69 -1.95 2.82
N ILE A 199 -1.49 -1.84 2.22
CA ILE A 199 -1.06 -0.62 1.55
C ILE A 199 -1.74 -0.54 0.19
N CYS A 200 -2.83 0.23 0.11
CA CYS A 200 -3.60 0.45 -1.11
C CYS A 200 -3.32 1.85 -1.70
N THR A 201 -2.05 2.24 -1.82
CA THR A 201 -1.68 3.49 -2.51
C THR A 201 -1.28 3.19 -3.95
N GLU A 202 -1.62 4.10 -4.85
CA GLU A 202 -1.35 3.92 -6.28
C GLU A 202 0.17 3.82 -6.57
N LEU A 203 0.99 4.56 -5.80
CA LEU A 203 2.45 4.48 -5.89
C LEU A 203 2.95 3.09 -5.51
N HIS A 204 2.45 2.54 -4.39
CA HIS A 204 2.82 1.20 -3.95
C HIS A 204 2.40 0.16 -4.99
N PHE A 205 1.17 0.24 -5.50
CA PHE A 205 0.66 -0.64 -6.54
C PHE A 205 1.56 -0.64 -7.80
N ARG A 206 1.90 0.54 -8.33
CA ARG A 206 2.80 0.66 -9.50
C ARG A 206 4.21 0.15 -9.20
N GLN A 207 4.76 0.42 -8.02
CA GLN A 207 6.07 -0.08 -7.61
C GLN A 207 6.12 -1.61 -7.55
N VAL A 208 5.11 -2.23 -6.94
CA VAL A 208 4.95 -3.68 -6.85
C VAL A 208 4.87 -4.29 -8.23
N LEU A 209 3.97 -3.77 -9.07
CA LEU A 209 3.78 -4.28 -10.41
C LEU A 209 5.07 -4.15 -11.23
N GLY A 210 5.76 -3.01 -11.15
CA GLY A 210 7.03 -2.78 -11.86
C GLY A 210 8.15 -3.77 -11.50
N ARG A 211 8.06 -4.51 -10.38
CA ARG A 211 9.02 -5.59 -10.06
C ARG A 211 8.78 -6.84 -10.89
N VAL A 212 7.54 -7.14 -11.23
CA VAL A 212 7.19 -8.34 -12.02
C VAL A 212 7.12 -8.10 -13.53
N LEU A 213 7.20 -6.85 -13.98
CA LEU A 213 7.19 -6.53 -15.42
C LEU A 213 8.56 -6.60 -16.09
N ARG A 214 9.65 -6.81 -15.35
CA ARG A 214 11.02 -6.75 -15.90
C ARG A 214 11.38 -7.98 -16.73
N ARG A 215 11.64 -7.83 -18.03
CA ARG A 215 11.93 -8.96 -18.91
C ARG A 215 13.42 -9.36 -18.89
N ARG A 216 13.73 -10.67 -19.04
CA ARG A 216 15.08 -11.20 -19.25
C ARG A 216 15.33 -11.71 -20.68
N GLY A 217 14.73 -11.05 -21.67
CA GLY A 217 14.76 -11.50 -23.07
C GLY A 217 13.96 -12.79 -23.31
N ASN A 218 14.42 -13.62 -24.27
CA ASN A 218 13.65 -14.76 -24.81
C ASN A 218 13.48 -15.95 -23.86
N CYS A 219 14.19 -15.97 -22.74
CA CYS A 219 14.10 -17.05 -21.73
C CYS A 219 12.94 -16.84 -20.75
N ASP A 220 12.00 -15.98 -21.09
CA ASP A 220 11.04 -15.40 -20.18
C ASP A 220 9.64 -15.37 -20.75
N ALA A 221 8.65 -15.33 -19.86
CA ALA A 221 7.29 -15.12 -20.31
C ALA A 221 7.09 -13.66 -20.74
N ASN A 222 6.35 -13.47 -21.84
CA ASN A 222 5.95 -12.13 -22.29
C ASN A 222 4.89 -11.49 -21.39
N THR A 223 4.35 -12.22 -20.40
CA THR A 223 3.32 -11.71 -19.48
C THR A 223 3.72 -11.93 -18.02
N ALA A 224 3.28 -11.04 -17.15
CA ALA A 224 3.34 -11.20 -15.70
C ALA A 224 1.93 -11.23 -15.13
N VAL A 225 1.73 -11.89 -13.98
CA VAL A 225 0.42 -11.95 -13.32
C VAL A 225 0.51 -11.33 -11.94
N LEU A 226 -0.42 -10.45 -11.61
CA LEU A 226 -0.60 -9.85 -10.30
C LEU A 226 -2.00 -10.20 -9.79
N PHE A 227 -2.06 -10.93 -8.69
CA PHE A 227 -3.30 -11.20 -7.95
C PHE A 227 -3.52 -10.12 -6.90
N ILE A 228 -4.67 -9.46 -6.92
CA ILE A 228 -5.10 -8.45 -5.95
C ILE A 228 -6.49 -8.78 -5.41
N PRO A 229 -6.78 -8.48 -4.13
CA PRO A 229 -8.15 -8.43 -3.63
C PRO A 229 -8.95 -7.34 -4.34
N ALA A 230 -10.26 -7.52 -4.47
CA ALA A 230 -11.22 -6.57 -5.03
C ALA A 230 -11.47 -5.34 -4.14
N GLN A 231 -10.39 -4.77 -3.58
CA GLN A 231 -10.44 -3.54 -2.82
C GLN A 231 -10.66 -2.36 -3.79
N PRO A 232 -11.59 -1.44 -3.52
CA PRO A 232 -12.01 -0.40 -4.47
C PRO A 232 -10.87 0.45 -5.08
N ASP A 233 -9.88 0.83 -4.28
CA ASP A 233 -8.75 1.64 -4.76
C ASP A 233 -7.85 0.82 -5.69
N LEU A 234 -7.52 -0.42 -5.32
CA LEU A 234 -6.71 -1.31 -6.15
C LEU A 234 -7.38 -1.59 -7.51
N VAL A 235 -8.70 -1.79 -7.54
CA VAL A 235 -9.48 -1.95 -8.78
C VAL A 235 -9.40 -0.68 -9.62
N THR A 236 -9.52 0.49 -8.99
CA THR A 236 -9.38 1.79 -9.67
C THR A 236 -7.99 1.96 -10.28
N PHE A 237 -6.93 1.58 -9.55
CA PHE A 237 -5.56 1.68 -10.05
C PHE A 237 -5.28 0.69 -11.19
N ALA A 238 -5.84 -0.52 -11.11
CA ALA A 238 -5.75 -1.48 -12.21
C ALA A 238 -6.41 -0.91 -13.48
N ASN A 239 -7.62 -0.36 -13.38
CA ASN A 239 -8.29 0.24 -14.54
C ASN A 239 -7.50 1.44 -15.14
N ARG A 240 -6.75 2.17 -14.30
CA ARG A 240 -5.93 3.32 -14.72
C ARG A 240 -4.48 2.98 -15.04
N LEU A 241 -4.11 1.70 -15.10
CA LEU A 241 -2.70 1.31 -15.24
C LEU A 241 -2.05 1.83 -16.54
N GLN A 242 -2.83 1.99 -17.62
CA GLN A 242 -2.36 2.58 -18.88
C GLN A 242 -2.24 4.10 -18.84
N CYS A 243 -2.85 4.77 -17.85
CA CYS A 243 -2.70 6.20 -17.65
C CYS A 243 -1.34 6.49 -16.98
N GLU A 244 -0.53 7.34 -17.61
CA GLU A 244 0.80 7.70 -17.10
C GLU A 244 0.72 8.65 -15.90
N VAL A 245 -0.28 9.55 -15.93
CA VAL A 245 -0.60 10.49 -14.85
C VAL A 245 -2.05 10.25 -14.43
N PRO A 246 -2.33 9.96 -13.15
CA PRO A 246 -3.69 9.78 -12.67
C PRO A 246 -4.46 11.11 -12.61
N ASP A 247 -5.73 11.09 -13.03
CA ASP A 247 -6.62 12.27 -13.06
C ASP A 247 -6.79 12.96 -11.70
N ALA A 248 -6.58 12.24 -10.59
CA ALA A 248 -6.70 12.76 -9.22
C ALA A 248 -5.68 13.87 -8.87
N VAL A 249 -4.69 14.10 -9.74
CA VAL A 249 -3.74 15.22 -9.66
C VAL A 249 -4.31 16.50 -10.27
N VAL A 250 -5.25 16.40 -11.22
CA VAL A 250 -5.91 17.53 -11.87
C VAL A 250 -7.14 17.92 -11.04
N ILE A 251 -6.95 18.75 -10.03
CA ILE A 251 -8.10 19.34 -9.31
C ILE A 251 -8.76 20.36 -10.23
N GLU A 252 -10.07 20.20 -10.45
CA GLU A 252 -10.95 21.17 -11.10
C GLU A 252 -10.65 22.59 -10.60
N ARG A 253 -10.42 23.51 -11.55
CA ARG A 253 -10.29 24.94 -11.24
C ARG A 253 -11.60 25.43 -10.60
N PRO A 254 -11.62 25.98 -9.38
CA PRO A 254 -12.67 26.92 -9.05
C PRO A 254 -12.55 28.07 -10.08
N LYS A 255 -13.61 28.30 -10.85
CA LYS A 255 -13.67 29.40 -11.81
C LYS A 255 -13.34 30.69 -11.04
N LEU A 256 -12.31 31.40 -11.48
CA LEU A 256 -12.07 32.78 -11.08
C LEU A 256 -13.28 33.60 -11.54
N THR A 257 -14.16 33.94 -10.60
CA THR A 257 -15.19 34.94 -10.85
C THR A 257 -14.50 36.30 -10.89
N THR A 258 -14.41 36.88 -12.08
CA THR A 258 -14.10 38.28 -12.27
C THR A 258 -15.22 39.11 -11.67
N THR A 259 -14.96 39.81 -10.56
CA THR A 259 -15.84 40.90 -10.11
C THR A 259 -15.18 42.21 -10.49
N GLN A 260 -15.89 42.98 -11.33
CA GLN A 260 -15.48 44.29 -11.80
C GLN A 260 -15.34 45.28 -10.64
N THR A 261 -14.34 46.14 -10.80
CA THR A 261 -13.99 47.29 -9.97
C THR A 261 -15.18 48.24 -9.76
N MET A 262 -15.49 48.56 -8.50
CA MET A 262 -16.02 49.87 -8.14
C MET A 262 -15.13 50.42 -7.02
N GLY A 263 -14.37 51.46 -7.34
CA GLY A 263 -13.42 52.06 -6.42
C GLY A 263 -14.11 52.89 -5.36
N VAL A 264 -13.59 52.82 -4.13
CA VAL A 264 -13.57 53.96 -3.21
C VAL A 264 -12.27 53.86 -2.39
N SER A 265 -11.44 54.89 -2.53
CA SER A 265 -10.24 55.12 -1.74
C SER A 265 -10.61 55.49 -0.30
N LEU A 266 -9.79 55.10 0.69
CA LEU A 266 -9.23 55.97 1.74
C LEU A 266 -8.33 55.14 2.69
N SER A 267 -7.47 55.85 3.41
CA SER A 267 -6.09 55.49 3.70
C SER A 267 -5.79 55.03 5.13
N SER A 268 -4.53 54.59 5.28
CA SER A 268 -3.58 54.82 6.38
C SER A 268 -3.67 53.99 7.68
N THR A 269 -2.65 53.12 7.79
CA THR A 269 -1.77 52.83 8.95
C THR A 269 -2.37 52.42 10.30
N LEU A 270 -1.83 51.33 10.89
CA LEU A 270 -1.18 51.27 12.22
C LEU A 270 -0.77 49.79 12.57
N PRO A 271 0.07 49.54 13.60
CA PRO A 271 1.25 48.67 13.55
C PRO A 271 1.14 47.38 14.40
N LEU A 272 2.20 46.56 14.34
CA LEU A 272 2.45 45.36 15.14
C LEU A 272 2.39 45.63 16.66
N PRO A 273 1.87 44.70 17.49
CA PRO A 273 1.98 44.81 18.93
C PRO A 273 3.32 44.23 19.46
N PRO A 274 3.81 44.72 20.62
CA PRO A 274 5.13 44.39 21.16
C PRO A 274 5.11 43.24 22.18
N PHE A 275 6.30 42.69 22.37
CA PHE A 275 6.70 41.72 23.38
C PHE A 275 7.05 42.46 24.70
N GLU A 276 6.47 42.08 25.83
CA GLU A 276 6.95 42.52 27.16
C GLU A 276 6.95 41.39 28.19
N GLN A 277 8.10 41.27 28.86
CA GLN A 277 8.35 40.45 30.04
C GLN A 277 8.23 41.29 31.32
N ALA A 278 7.88 40.58 32.39
CA ALA A 278 8.35 40.73 33.77
C ALA A 278 7.55 41.61 34.78
N SER A 279 7.00 40.90 35.79
CA SER A 279 7.48 40.92 37.19
C SER A 279 6.54 41.42 38.29
N ASN A 280 6.61 40.69 39.42
CA ASN A 280 6.31 41.03 40.82
C ASN A 280 4.83 41.11 41.24
N ARG A 281 4.36 40.65 42.41
CA ARG A 281 4.88 40.15 43.72
C ARG A 281 3.60 39.69 44.49
N VAL A 282 3.48 38.55 45.19
CA VAL A 282 3.91 38.20 46.58
C VAL A 282 2.73 37.61 47.39
N SER A 283 3.00 36.45 48.04
CA SER A 283 2.43 35.83 49.28
C SER A 283 0.92 35.50 49.35
N ASP A 284 0.43 34.47 50.05
CA ASP A 284 0.96 33.76 51.22
C ASP A 284 0.23 32.40 51.42
N GLY A 285 0.90 31.46 52.10
CA GLY A 285 0.30 30.58 53.12
C GLY A 285 -0.45 29.29 52.75
N GLY A 286 0.03 28.15 53.28
CA GLY A 286 -0.88 27.20 53.95
C GLY A 286 -0.82 25.71 53.58
N ASN A 287 0.18 25.04 54.14
CA ASN A 287 0.43 23.61 54.38
C ASN A 287 -0.76 22.66 54.72
N VAL A 288 -0.58 21.37 54.38
CA VAL A 288 -0.67 20.15 55.25
C VAL A 288 -1.91 19.21 55.26
N ASP A 289 -1.59 17.97 54.83
CA ASP A 289 -1.84 16.62 55.40
C ASP A 289 -3.13 15.78 55.27
N ASP A 290 -2.80 14.47 55.11
CA ASP A 290 -3.42 13.27 55.72
C ASP A 290 -4.77 12.76 55.16
N ARG A 291 -5.12 11.47 55.11
CA ARG A 291 -4.50 10.14 55.33
C ARG A 291 -5.59 9.07 54.99
N VAL A 292 -5.18 7.89 54.49
CA VAL A 292 -5.54 6.51 54.96
C VAL A 292 -7.04 6.11 54.89
N SER A 293 -7.52 4.96 54.37
CA SER A 293 -7.32 3.53 54.74
C SER A 293 -8.35 2.71 53.90
N VAL A 294 -8.10 1.53 53.29
CA VAL A 294 -7.77 0.17 53.79
C VAL A 294 -9.00 -0.78 53.97
N ILE A 295 -9.06 -1.79 53.07
CA ILE A 295 -9.38 -3.25 53.22
C ILE A 295 -10.87 -3.64 53.55
N TYR A 296 -11.58 -4.56 52.86
CA TYR A 296 -11.46 -6.05 52.79
C TYR A 296 -12.32 -6.72 51.68
N SER A 297 -11.70 -7.71 50.98
CA SER A 297 -12.16 -9.07 50.56
C SER A 297 -13.62 -9.31 50.08
N THR A 298 -13.99 -10.10 49.06
CA THR A 298 -13.48 -11.40 48.57
C THR A 298 -14.25 -11.84 47.28
N VAL A 299 -13.60 -12.64 46.42
CA VAL A 299 -14.08 -13.60 45.37
C VAL A 299 -15.07 -13.16 44.28
N LEU A 300 -14.63 -13.19 43.00
CA LEU A 300 -15.10 -14.11 41.93
C LEU A 300 -14.62 -13.64 40.53
N GLN A 301 -13.92 -14.56 39.85
CA GLN A 301 -13.96 -14.89 38.42
C GLN A 301 -14.26 -13.80 37.37
N THR A 302 -13.39 -13.79 36.34
CA THR A 302 -13.57 -13.26 34.98
C THR A 302 -13.80 -11.76 34.82
N GLN A 303 -12.80 -11.05 34.28
CA GLN A 303 -13.05 -9.87 33.43
C GLN A 303 -11.84 -9.50 32.55
N PHE A 304 -12.16 -9.30 31.28
CA PHE A 304 -11.37 -8.68 30.22
C PHE A 304 -11.36 -7.14 30.38
N LEU A 305 -10.30 -6.49 29.85
CA LEU A 305 -10.11 -5.06 29.49
C LEU A 305 -9.86 -4.09 30.67
N SER A 306 -8.91 -3.14 30.66
CA SER A 306 -8.52 -2.16 29.61
C SER A 306 -7.13 -1.55 29.90
N SER A 307 -6.41 -0.95 28.95
CA SER A 307 -6.30 0.53 28.74
C SER A 307 -5.23 0.77 27.65
N THR A 308 -5.30 1.65 26.64
CA THR A 308 -6.16 2.79 26.30
C THR A 308 -6.01 3.10 24.80
N ASN A 309 -7.09 3.01 24.03
CA ASN A 309 -7.56 4.04 23.09
C ASN A 309 -8.86 3.55 22.44
N THR A 310 -9.94 4.24 22.77
CA THR A 310 -11.33 3.92 22.44
C THR A 310 -11.66 4.23 20.99
N VAL A 311 -11.86 3.17 20.20
CA VAL A 311 -12.88 3.09 19.14
C VAL A 311 -13.55 1.73 19.29
N SER A 312 -14.84 1.73 19.61
CA SER A 312 -15.67 0.55 19.78
C SER A 312 -15.64 -0.30 18.50
N SER A 313 -15.05 -1.49 18.55
CA SER A 313 -15.07 -2.43 17.41
C SER A 313 -16.06 -3.54 17.76
N SER A 314 -17.27 -3.42 17.23
CA SER A 314 -18.39 -4.34 17.44
C SER A 314 -18.29 -5.62 16.59
N VAL A 315 -17.19 -5.82 15.85
CA VAL A 315 -17.04 -6.92 14.88
C VAL A 315 -16.32 -8.10 15.52
N VAL A 316 -16.97 -9.26 15.51
CA VAL A 316 -16.47 -10.51 16.11
C VAL A 316 -15.70 -11.35 15.09
N SER A 317 -16.17 -11.43 13.84
CA SER A 317 -15.50 -12.22 12.80
C SER A 317 -15.94 -11.86 11.38
N VAL A 318 -15.01 -11.98 10.43
CA VAL A 318 -15.28 -11.94 8.99
C VAL A 318 -15.02 -13.33 8.41
N SER A 319 -15.98 -13.86 7.66
CA SER A 319 -15.83 -15.12 6.93
C SER A 319 -16.09 -14.98 5.43
N ALA A 320 -15.30 -15.72 4.66
CA ALA A 320 -15.31 -15.74 3.20
C ALA A 320 -15.69 -17.14 2.72
N TYR A 321 -16.93 -17.57 3.00
CA TYR A 321 -17.44 -18.85 2.48
C TYR A 321 -17.95 -18.67 1.04
N GLY A 322 -18.06 -19.75 0.26
CA GLY A 322 -18.77 -19.71 -1.03
C GLY A 322 -17.88 -19.57 -2.28
N LYS A 323 -18.44 -18.97 -3.34
CA LYS A 323 -17.80 -18.86 -4.65
C LYS A 323 -16.99 -17.57 -4.74
N TYR A 324 -15.73 -17.71 -5.13
CA TYR A 324 -14.88 -16.58 -5.47
C TYR A 324 -15.10 -16.18 -6.93
N LYS A 325 -15.11 -14.86 -7.16
CA LYS A 325 -15.18 -14.26 -8.47
C LYS A 325 -13.81 -13.71 -8.84
N GLU A 326 -13.32 -14.11 -10.02
CA GLU A 326 -12.06 -13.60 -10.59
C GLU A 326 -12.38 -12.74 -11.81
N GLU A 327 -11.93 -11.48 -11.78
CA GLU A 327 -11.94 -10.58 -12.94
C GLU A 327 -10.50 -10.39 -13.44
N VAL A 328 -10.25 -10.68 -14.72
CA VAL A 328 -8.90 -10.66 -15.30
C VAL A 328 -8.74 -9.50 -16.26
N LEU A 329 -7.94 -8.50 -15.87
CA LEU A 329 -7.57 -7.36 -16.70
C LEU A 329 -6.28 -7.67 -17.46
N ARG A 330 -6.32 -7.59 -18.79
CA ARG A 330 -5.17 -7.84 -19.67
C ARG A 330 -4.77 -6.54 -20.35
N TYR A 331 -3.48 -6.22 -20.28
CA TYR A 331 -2.92 -5.04 -20.93
C TYR A 331 -2.09 -5.53 -22.12
N ILE A 332 -2.39 -4.98 -23.30
CA ILE A 332 -1.76 -5.33 -24.58
C ILE A 332 -0.96 -4.14 -25.07
#